data_AF-A0A4R7UR50-F1
#
_entry.id   AF-A0A4R7UR50-F1
#
_cell.length_a   1.000
_cell.length_b   1.000
_cell.length_c   1.000
_cell.angle_alpha   90.00
_cell.angle_beta   90.00
_cell.angle_gamma   90.00
#
_symmetry.space_group_name_H-M   'P 1'
#
loop_
_entity.id
_entity.type
_entity.pdbx_description
1 polymer ?
#
loop_
_entity_poly.entity_id
_entity_poly.type
_entity_poly.pdbx_seq_one_letter_code
_entity_poly.pdbx_strand_id
1 'polypeptide(L)'
;MALTPAAQRNAVSEGIALGLVACGRDALPADKGRLGAAFETTWLSWVHRVRFPQIETDLSDGADGVSVMTGADDPKEAWALYWEHRGGEFLVNARQGDWSPEDRADLDYAATVIGGDLPVADWAALAGEFLRHLEV
;
A
#
# COMPACT_ATOMS: atom_id res chain seq x y z
N MET A 1 4.28 20.56 -2.03
CA MET A 1 4.87 20.54 -0.67
C MET A 1 5.39 19.14 -0.44
N ALA A 2 6.60 18.94 0.11
CA ALA A 2 7.09 17.59 0.34
C ALA A 2 6.29 16.92 1.48
N LEU A 3 5.89 15.66 1.30
CA LEU A 3 5.24 14.88 2.36
C LEU A 3 6.19 14.71 3.55
N THR A 4 5.66 14.78 4.77
CA THR A 4 6.43 14.42 5.97
C THR A 4 6.78 12.93 5.95
N PRO A 5 7.81 12.48 6.70
CA PRO A 5 8.14 11.07 6.84
C PRO A 5 6.95 10.17 7.17
N ALA A 6 6.11 10.57 8.12
CA ALA A 6 4.90 9.83 8.49
C ALA A 6 3.87 9.80 7.35
N ALA A 7 3.68 10.92 6.65
CA ALA A 7 2.76 10.98 5.52
C ALA A 7 3.22 10.11 4.34
N GLN A 8 4.53 9.97 4.12
CA GLN A 8 5.06 9.05 3.09
C GLN A 8 4.80 7.58 3.44
N ARG A 9 4.97 7.20 4.71
CA ARG A 9 4.65 5.84 5.20
C ARG A 9 3.18 5.51 5.02
N ASN A 10 2.30 6.41 5.46
CA ASN A 10 0.87 6.22 5.28
C ASN A 10 0.51 6.16 3.80
N ALA A 11 1.03 7.09 2.98
CA ALA A 11 0.78 7.11 1.55
C ALA A 11 1.14 5.80 0.84
N VAL A 12 2.29 5.20 1.14
CA VAL A 12 2.69 3.93 0.52
C VAL A 12 1.86 2.76 1.04
N SER A 13 1.56 2.74 2.33
CA SER A 13 0.74 1.69 2.93
C SER A 13 -0.70 1.71 2.39
N GLU A 14 -1.33 2.89 2.32
CA GLU A 14 -2.65 3.09 1.73
C GLU A 14 -2.63 2.89 0.20
N GLY A 15 -1.58 3.35 -0.47
CA GLY A 15 -1.41 3.24 -1.90
C GLY A 15 -1.29 1.80 -2.39
N ILE A 16 -0.55 0.95 -1.68
CA ILE A 16 -0.54 -0.49 -1.98
C ILE A 16 -1.90 -1.13 -1.72
N ALA A 17 -2.57 -0.78 -0.61
CA ALA A 17 -3.91 -1.28 -0.35
C ALA A 17 -4.87 -0.94 -1.50
N LEU A 18 -4.83 0.31 -1.99
CA LEU A 18 -5.61 0.75 -3.15
C LEU A 18 -5.24 -0.04 -4.42
N GLY A 19 -3.94 -0.23 -4.67
CA GLY A 19 -3.47 -0.98 -5.83
C GLY A 19 -3.94 -2.43 -5.81
N LEU A 20 -3.90 -3.09 -4.66
CA LEU A 20 -4.36 -4.47 -4.49
C LEU A 20 -5.86 -4.58 -4.76
N VAL A 21 -6.66 -3.69 -4.18
CA VAL A 21 -8.09 -3.58 -4.44
C VAL A 21 -8.36 -3.43 -5.93
N ALA A 22 -7.67 -2.51 -6.60
CA ALA A 22 -7.82 -2.29 -8.04
C ALA A 22 -7.41 -3.52 -8.87
N CYS A 23 -6.57 -4.40 -8.32
CA CYS A 23 -6.23 -5.71 -8.88
C CYS A 23 -7.19 -6.84 -8.45
N GLY A 24 -8.27 -6.54 -7.74
CA GLY A 24 -9.25 -7.52 -7.26
C GLY A 24 -8.75 -8.37 -6.09
N ARG A 25 -7.84 -7.83 -5.26
CA ARG A 25 -7.30 -8.48 -4.06
C ARG A 25 -7.45 -7.56 -2.86
N ASP A 26 -8.14 -8.01 -1.83
CA ASP A 26 -8.36 -7.29 -0.56
C ASP A 26 -7.77 -8.04 0.65
N ALA A 27 -7.22 -9.23 0.44
CA ALA A 27 -6.62 -10.05 1.48
C ALA A 27 -5.27 -10.63 1.01
N LEU A 28 -4.33 -10.72 1.95
CA LEU A 28 -3.03 -11.37 1.78
C LEU A 28 -2.78 -12.36 2.93
N PRO A 29 -2.13 -13.51 2.67
CA PRO A 29 -1.74 -14.43 3.74
C PRO A 29 -0.65 -13.80 4.61
N ALA A 30 -0.67 -14.03 5.93
CA ALA A 30 0.29 -13.45 6.87
C ALA A 30 1.68 -14.13 6.84
N ASP A 31 2.21 -14.42 5.65
CA ASP A 31 3.58 -14.85 5.45
C ASP A 31 4.51 -13.63 5.36
N LYS A 32 4.96 -13.15 6.53
CA LYS A 32 5.75 -11.92 6.61
C LYS A 32 7.03 -11.96 5.75
N GLY A 33 7.69 -13.13 5.67
CA GLY A 33 8.94 -13.25 4.93
C GLY A 33 8.71 -13.12 3.44
N ARG A 34 7.72 -13.85 2.90
CA ARG A 34 7.38 -13.81 1.48
C ARG A 34 6.83 -12.45 1.06
N LEU A 35 5.93 -11.88 1.86
CA LEU A 35 5.37 -10.55 1.63
C LEU A 35 6.47 -9.47 1.62
N GLY A 36 7.38 -9.48 2.60
CA GLY A 36 8.45 -8.49 2.71
C GLY A 36 9.38 -8.54 1.50
N ALA A 37 9.87 -9.73 1.15
CA ALA A 37 10.76 -9.92 0.01
C ALA A 37 10.12 -9.52 -1.33
N ALA A 38 8.84 -9.87 -1.54
CA ALA A 38 8.10 -9.49 -2.75
C ALA A 38 7.94 -7.96 -2.85
N PHE A 39 7.62 -7.30 -1.74
CA PHE A 39 7.49 -5.84 -1.70
C PHE A 39 8.82 -5.14 -1.94
N GLU A 40 9.90 -5.53 -1.26
CA GLU A 40 11.22 -4.92 -1.42
C GLU A 40 11.71 -5.01 -2.88
N THR A 41 11.56 -6.18 -3.50
CA THR A 41 11.92 -6.40 -4.91
C THR A 41 11.11 -5.47 -5.83
N THR A 42 9.81 -5.38 -5.59
CA THR A 42 8.89 -4.55 -6.38
C THR A 42 9.16 -3.06 -6.18
N TRP A 43 9.44 -2.64 -4.94
CA TRP A 43 9.74 -1.26 -4.59
C TRP A 43 10.97 -0.76 -5.35
N LEU A 44 12.04 -1.57 -5.40
CA LEU A 44 13.28 -1.24 -6.09
C LEU A 44 13.13 -1.09 -7.61
N SER A 45 12.11 -1.71 -8.23
CA SER A 45 11.85 -1.57 -9.67
C SER A 45 10.84 -0.46 -9.98
N TRP A 46 10.07 -0.01 -8.99
CA TRP A 46 9.03 0.99 -9.19
C TRP A 46 9.59 2.39 -9.46
N VAL A 47 9.12 3.02 -10.55
CA VAL A 47 9.63 4.32 -11.03
C VAL A 47 9.30 5.47 -10.08
N HIS A 48 8.17 5.38 -9.37
CA HIS A 48 7.69 6.46 -8.51
C HIS A 48 8.28 6.42 -7.10
N ARG A 49 9.14 5.43 -6.77
CA ARG A 49 9.77 5.32 -5.44
C ARG A 49 10.50 6.59 -5.00
N VAL A 50 11.05 7.35 -5.97
CA VAL A 50 11.76 8.61 -5.73
C VAL A 50 10.88 9.69 -5.11
N ARG A 51 9.55 9.55 -5.17
CA ARG A 51 8.58 10.44 -4.51
C ARG A 51 8.48 10.18 -3.00
N PHE A 52 8.96 9.04 -2.53
CA PHE A 52 8.85 8.59 -1.14
C PHE A 52 10.24 8.25 -0.55
N PRO A 53 11.17 9.23 -0.50
CA PRO A 53 12.53 8.98 -0.04
C PRO A 53 12.61 8.42 1.40
N GLN A 54 11.61 8.69 2.25
CA GLN A 54 11.58 8.12 3.60
C GLN A 54 11.47 6.60 3.57
N ILE A 55 10.72 6.03 2.62
CA ILE A 55 10.57 4.58 2.51
C ILE A 55 11.89 3.92 2.13
N GLU A 56 12.64 4.56 1.23
CA GLU A 56 13.98 4.11 0.87
C GLU A 56 14.91 4.11 2.09
N THR A 57 14.85 5.16 2.92
CA THR A 57 15.60 5.24 4.18
C THR A 57 15.16 4.13 5.14
N ASP A 58 13.86 3.94 5.33
CA ASP A 58 13.34 2.93 6.25
C ASP A 58 13.80 1.51 5.85
N LEU A 59 13.69 1.16 4.57
CA LEU A 59 14.14 -0.14 4.04
C LEU A 59 15.67 -0.30 4.19
N SER A 60 16.44 0.76 3.93
CA SER A 60 17.90 0.75 4.08
C SER A 60 18.33 0.59 5.55
N ASP A 61 17.55 1.13 6.48
CA ASP A 61 17.76 1.02 7.92
C ASP A 61 17.24 -0.30 8.51
N GLY A 62 16.72 -1.20 7.65
CA GLY A 62 16.30 -2.56 8.02
C GLY A 62 14.83 -2.70 8.42
N ALA A 63 13.97 -1.73 8.10
CA ALA A 63 12.53 -1.94 8.18
C ALA A 63 12.11 -3.05 7.23
N ASP A 64 11.31 -3.99 7.71
CA ASP A 64 10.79 -5.06 6.85
C ASP A 64 9.71 -4.53 5.90
N GLY A 65 9.69 -5.03 4.66
CA GLY A 65 8.73 -4.60 3.65
C GLY A 65 7.26 -4.72 4.05
N VAL A 66 6.91 -5.71 4.91
CA VAL A 66 5.53 -5.89 5.38
C VAL A 66 5.12 -4.78 6.33
N SER A 67 6.02 -4.35 7.22
CA SER A 67 5.79 -3.23 8.12
C SER A 67 5.61 -1.91 7.37
N VAL A 68 6.28 -1.73 6.22
CA VAL A 68 6.05 -0.60 5.31
C VAL A 68 4.66 -0.71 4.67
N MET A 69 4.33 -1.88 4.11
CA MET A 69 3.05 -2.12 3.43
C MET A 69 1.86 -1.96 4.37
N THR A 70 1.95 -2.49 5.58
CA THR A 70 0.81 -2.63 6.53
C THR A 70 0.85 -1.59 7.64
N GLY A 71 1.71 -0.57 7.48
CA GLY A 71 1.95 0.46 8.48
C GLY A 71 0.77 1.39 8.76
N ALA A 72 -0.14 1.59 7.79
CA ALA A 72 -1.41 2.30 7.97
C ALA A 72 -2.44 1.33 8.58
N ASP A 73 -2.36 1.17 9.89
CA ASP A 73 -3.31 0.40 10.70
C ASP A 73 -4.49 1.29 11.17
N ASP A 74 -5.60 0.67 11.57
CA ASP A 74 -6.82 1.36 12.04
C ASP A 74 -6.59 2.48 13.10
N PRO A 75 -5.62 2.37 14.03
CA PRO A 75 -5.33 3.44 14.98
C PRO A 75 -4.64 4.67 14.39
N LYS A 76 -4.04 4.57 13.19
CA LYS A 76 -3.36 5.68 12.53
C LYS A 76 -4.30 6.38 11.57
N GLU A 77 -4.15 7.70 11.49
CA GLU A 77 -4.86 8.65 10.61
C GLU A 77 -4.66 8.33 9.10
N ALA A 78 -5.08 7.14 8.67
CA ALA A 78 -5.22 6.73 7.28
C ALA A 78 -6.51 7.32 6.73
N TRP A 79 -6.46 7.86 5.52
CA TRP A 79 -7.51 8.70 4.97
C TRP A 79 -8.56 7.92 4.17
N ALA A 80 -8.14 6.85 3.50
CA ALA A 80 -9.03 6.04 2.66
C ALA A 80 -9.08 4.59 3.11
N LEU A 81 -7.93 3.92 3.14
CA LEU A 81 -7.82 2.48 3.36
C LEU A 81 -6.93 2.19 4.56
N TYR A 82 -7.18 1.09 5.26
CA TYR A 82 -6.32 0.66 6.35
C TYR A 82 -6.18 -0.86 6.37
N TRP A 83 -5.12 -1.31 7.03
CA TRP A 83 -4.82 -2.71 7.20
C TRP A 83 -5.35 -3.22 8.54
N GLU A 84 -6.05 -4.35 8.49
CA GLU A 84 -6.42 -5.15 9.65
C GLU A 84 -5.70 -6.49 9.59
N HIS A 85 -5.01 -6.87 10.67
CA HIS A 85 -4.43 -8.21 10.78
C HIS A 85 -5.37 -9.11 11.58
N ARG A 86 -5.98 -10.09 10.90
CA ARG A 86 -6.98 -10.98 11.50
C ARG A 86 -6.85 -12.38 10.94
N GLY A 87 -6.91 -13.40 11.81
CA GLY A 87 -6.98 -14.79 11.38
C GLY A 87 -5.75 -15.32 10.61
N GLY A 88 -4.61 -14.64 10.70
CA GLY A 88 -3.43 -14.98 9.89
C GLY A 88 -3.48 -14.41 8.47
N GLU A 89 -4.27 -13.37 8.26
CA GLU A 89 -4.35 -12.61 7.02
C GLU A 89 -4.18 -11.11 7.30
N PHE A 90 -3.70 -10.38 6.29
CA PHE A 90 -3.75 -8.93 6.22
C PHE A 90 -4.91 -8.55 5.30
N LEU A 91 -5.90 -7.87 5.86
CA LEU A 91 -7.11 -7.43 5.19
C LEU A 91 -7.04 -5.93 4.90
N VAL A 92 -7.44 -5.53 3.70
CA VAL A 92 -7.64 -4.14 3.31
C VAL A 92 -9.09 -3.78 3.62
N ASN A 93 -9.27 -2.76 4.44
CA ASN A 93 -10.58 -2.22 4.79
C ASN A 93 -10.69 -0.76 4.36
N ALA A 94 -11.89 -0.34 3.97
CA ALA A 94 -12.20 1.07 3.74
C ALA A 94 -12.66 1.73 5.04
N ARG A 95 -12.28 3.00 5.23
CA ARG A 95 -12.78 3.80 6.35
C ARG A 95 -14.22 4.26 6.15
N GLN A 96 -14.60 4.58 4.91
CA GLN A 96 -15.97 5.01 4.59
C GLN A 96 -16.86 3.78 4.36
N GLY A 97 -18.04 3.76 4.98
CA GLY A 97 -18.96 2.61 4.92
C GLY A 97 -19.71 2.47 3.58
N ASP A 98 -19.70 3.49 2.74
CA ASP A 98 -20.30 3.51 1.40
C ASP A 98 -19.27 3.28 0.29
N TRP A 99 -17.99 3.12 0.63
CA TRP A 99 -16.94 2.85 -0.33
C TRP A 99 -17.10 1.47 -0.98
N SER A 100 -16.92 1.42 -2.30
CA SER A 100 -16.98 0.21 -3.11
C SER A 100 -15.69 0.02 -3.92
N PRO A 101 -15.06 -1.17 -3.86
CA PRO A 101 -13.89 -1.48 -4.67
C PRO A 101 -14.21 -1.60 -6.17
N GLU A 102 -15.49 -1.73 -6.52
CA GLU A 102 -15.97 -1.82 -7.90
C GLU A 102 -16.34 -0.44 -8.49
N ASP A 103 -16.46 0.59 -7.65
CA ASP A 103 -16.76 1.95 -8.10
C ASP A 103 -15.46 2.71 -8.41
N ARG A 104 -15.31 3.11 -9.68
CA ARG A 104 -14.15 3.91 -10.11
C ARG A 104 -14.08 5.26 -9.40
N ALA A 105 -15.21 5.88 -9.07
CA ALA A 105 -15.22 7.16 -8.38
C ALA A 105 -14.60 7.05 -6.98
N ASP A 106 -14.86 5.94 -6.29
CA ASP A 106 -14.31 5.65 -4.96
C ASP A 106 -12.80 5.39 -5.02
N LEU A 107 -12.34 4.65 -6.03
CA LEU A 107 -10.91 4.43 -6.26
C LEU A 107 -10.18 5.74 -6.61
N ASP A 108 -10.75 6.54 -7.51
CA ASP A 108 -10.16 7.82 -7.91
C ASP A 108 -10.13 8.80 -6.73
N TYR A 109 -11.20 8.87 -5.94
CA TYR A 109 -11.25 9.67 -4.72
C TYR A 109 -10.19 9.21 -3.71
N ALA A 110 -10.06 7.91 -3.47
CA ALA A 110 -9.01 7.35 -2.60
C ALA A 110 -7.61 7.79 -3.07
N ALA A 111 -7.33 7.71 -4.36
CA ALA A 111 -6.05 8.18 -4.92
C ALA A 111 -5.81 9.68 -4.71
N THR A 112 -6.86 10.51 -4.65
CA THR A 112 -6.71 11.95 -4.39
C THR A 112 -6.40 12.29 -2.94
N VAL A 113 -6.86 11.46 -1.99
CA VAL A 113 -6.63 11.69 -0.55
C VAL A 113 -5.37 10.98 -0.05
N ILE A 114 -4.96 9.91 -0.74
CA ILE A 114 -3.66 9.26 -0.54
C ILE A 114 -2.56 10.23 -0.98
N GLY A 115 -1.62 10.51 -0.07
CA GLY A 115 -0.49 11.37 -0.38
C GLY A 115 0.37 10.82 -1.54
N GLY A 116 1.03 11.71 -2.29
CA GLY A 116 2.02 11.32 -3.31
C GLY A 116 1.65 11.69 -4.74
N ASP A 117 0.44 12.21 -4.94
CA ASP A 117 -0.07 12.72 -6.22
C ASP A 117 0.10 11.68 -7.35
N LEU A 118 -0.35 10.45 -7.08
CA LEU A 118 -0.30 9.33 -8.00
C LEU A 118 -1.72 8.80 -8.31
N PRO A 119 -2.05 8.56 -9.59
CA PRO A 119 -3.32 7.95 -9.97
C PRO A 119 -3.41 6.48 -9.54
N VAL A 120 -4.64 5.96 -9.46
CA VAL A 120 -4.94 4.53 -9.16
C VAL A 120 -4.10 3.58 -10.02
N ALA A 121 -3.90 3.90 -11.31
CA ALA A 121 -3.15 3.05 -12.23
C ALA A 121 -1.68 2.83 -11.81
N ASP A 122 -1.04 3.82 -11.20
CA ASP A 122 0.36 3.71 -10.76
C ASP A 122 0.48 2.84 -9.51
N TRP A 123 -0.51 2.92 -8.61
CA TRP A 123 -0.65 2.05 -7.45
C TRP A 123 -0.99 0.61 -7.84
N ALA A 124 -1.90 0.43 -8.80
CA ALA A 124 -2.25 -0.88 -9.35
C ALA A 124 -1.05 -1.54 -10.07
N ALA A 125 -0.22 -0.75 -10.76
CA ALA A 125 1.01 -1.27 -11.36
C ALA A 125 2.00 -1.81 -10.31
N LEU A 126 2.18 -1.08 -9.21
CA LEU A 126 2.99 -1.51 -8.07
C LEU A 126 2.43 -2.81 -7.47
N ALA A 127 1.13 -2.83 -7.16
CA ALA A 127 0.47 -4.01 -6.58
C ALA A 127 0.49 -5.22 -7.52
N GLY A 128 0.31 -5.03 -8.82
CA GLY A 128 0.34 -6.10 -9.82
C GLY A 128 1.72 -6.74 -9.98
N GLU A 129 2.80 -5.96 -9.87
CA GLU A 129 4.18 -6.49 -9.82
C GLU A 129 4.42 -7.26 -8.52
N PHE A 130 3.98 -6.70 -7.39
CA PHE A 130 4.05 -7.35 -6.09
C PHE A 130 3.33 -8.70 -6.06
N LEU A 131 2.09 -8.77 -6.57
CA LEU A 131 1.32 -10.01 -6.66
C LEU A 131 2.01 -11.06 -7.55
N ARG A 132 2.67 -10.64 -8.65
CA ARG A 132 3.45 -11.56 -9.48
C ARG A 132 4.63 -12.14 -8.73
N HIS A 133 5.35 -11.34 -7.94
CA HIS A 133 6.43 -11.85 -7.09
C HIS A 133 5.94 -12.76 -5.96
N LEU A 134 4.70 -12.60 -5.51
CA LEU A 134 4.06 -13.49 -4.54
C LEU A 134 3.57 -14.82 -5.11
N GLU A 135 3.45 -14.98 -6.41
CA GLU A 135 3.00 -16.23 -7.03
C GLU A 135 4.17 -17.15 -7.42
N VAL A 136 5.38 -16.58 -7.53
CA VAL A 136 6.66 -17.31 -7.74
C VAL A 136 7.12 -17.98 -6.44
#